data_AF-A0A9C9GFP0-F1
#
_entry.id   AF-A0A9C9GFP0-F1
#
_cell.length_a   1.000
_cell.length_b   1.000
_cell.length_c   1.000
_cell.angle_alpha   90.00
_cell.angle_beta   90.00
_cell.angle_gamma   90.00
#
_symmetry.space_group_name_H-M   'P 1'
#
loop_
_entity.id
_entity.type
_entity.pdbx_description
1 polymer ?
#
loop_
_entity_poly.entity_id
_entity_poly.type
_entity_poly.pdbx_seq_one_letter_code
_entity_poly.pdbx_strand_id
1 'polypeptide(L)'
;MVYYTETYLQTGMINMRNDRGLRREFAKKGMYNPASEHDACGIGFLVNINGEKNSEIIGQGVKVLKNLLHRGATGADDQTGDGAGLLFQLPDQFFRRLAEEQGVRLPSAGS
;
A
#
# COMPACT_ATOMS: atom_id res chain seq x y z
N MET A 1 4.25 0.34 -8.67
CA MET A 1 3.24 1.19 -9.37
C MET A 1 2.22 1.73 -8.37
N VAL A 2 2.22 3.04 -8.08
CA VAL A 2 1.30 3.72 -7.14
C VAL A 2 0.08 4.22 -7.93
N TYR A 3 -1.13 3.84 -7.51
CA TYR A 3 -2.36 4.48 -8.01
C TYR A 3 -2.81 5.53 -7.00
N TYR A 4 -2.67 6.80 -7.38
CA TYR A 4 -3.34 7.91 -6.73
C TYR A 4 -4.81 7.89 -7.14
N THR A 5 -5.73 7.86 -6.19
CA THR A 5 -7.10 8.33 -6.44
C THR A 5 -7.04 9.85 -6.44
N GLU A 6 -7.45 10.45 -7.56
CA GLU A 6 -7.39 11.86 -7.93
C GLU A 6 -7.64 12.86 -6.79
N THR A 7 -6.80 13.91 -6.68
CA THR A 7 -7.20 15.33 -6.61
C THR A 7 -5.96 16.22 -6.80
N TYR A 8 -5.96 17.02 -7.89
CA TYR A 8 -5.13 18.20 -8.22
C TYR A 8 -3.59 18.16 -8.05
N LEU A 9 -2.86 18.16 -9.18
CA LEU A 9 -1.51 18.74 -9.28
C LEU A 9 -1.36 19.54 -10.58
N GLN A 10 -1.37 20.86 -10.45
CA GLN A 10 -0.81 21.78 -11.44
C GLN A 10 0.49 22.34 -10.87
N THR A 11 1.62 21.74 -11.22
CA THR A 11 2.83 22.39 -11.77
C THR A 11 4.01 21.40 -11.79
N GLY A 12 4.57 21.21 -12.98
CA GLY A 12 5.99 20.88 -13.17
C GLY A 12 6.50 19.51 -12.73
N MET A 13 6.02 18.42 -13.35
CA MET A 13 6.78 17.17 -13.41
C MET A 13 7.11 16.84 -14.87
N ILE A 14 8.39 16.64 -15.16
CA ILE A 14 8.85 16.08 -16.44
C ILE A 14 8.11 14.75 -16.65
N ASN A 15 7.25 14.71 -17.65
CA ASN A 15 6.38 13.58 -17.92
C ASN A 15 7.17 12.49 -18.64
N MET A 16 7.80 11.57 -17.88
CA MET A 16 8.50 10.40 -18.43
C MET A 16 7.60 9.46 -19.27
N ARG A 17 6.28 9.69 -19.31
CA ARG A 17 5.36 8.91 -20.15
C ARG A 17 5.51 9.16 -21.64
N ASN A 18 6.11 10.27 -22.07
CA ASN A 18 6.07 10.67 -23.50
C ASN A 18 7.42 10.79 -24.22
N ASP A 19 8.56 10.53 -23.56
CA ASP A 19 9.86 10.56 -24.21
C ASP A 19 10.33 9.15 -24.64
N ARG A 20 9.84 8.74 -25.82
CA ARG A 20 10.23 7.48 -26.47
C ARG A 20 11.72 7.44 -26.87
N GLY A 21 12.40 8.59 -26.94
CA GLY A 21 13.81 8.69 -27.30
C GLY A 21 14.72 8.24 -26.15
N LEU A 22 14.48 8.78 -24.95
CA LEU A 22 15.28 8.49 -23.76
C LEU A 22 15.23 7.00 -23.37
N ARG A 23 14.03 6.39 -23.40
CA ARG A 23 13.84 4.96 -23.08
C ARG A 23 14.65 4.04 -24.00
N ARG A 24 14.77 4.40 -25.28
CA ARG A 24 15.47 3.60 -26.29
C ARG A 24 16.99 3.70 -26.18
N GLU A 25 17.51 4.79 -25.61
CA GLU A 25 18.94 4.96 -25.38
C GLU A 25 19.43 4.12 -24.19
N PHE A 26 18.69 4.10 -23.07
CA PHE A 26 19.03 3.27 -21.91
C PHE A 26 18.92 1.76 -22.19
N ALA A 27 17.90 1.33 -22.93
CA ALA A 27 17.75 -0.06 -23.36
C ALA A 27 18.87 -0.54 -24.31
N LYS A 28 19.57 0.38 -24.99
CA LYS A 28 20.70 0.07 -25.88
C LYS A 28 22.06 -0.02 -25.18
N LYS A 29 22.19 0.52 -23.96
CA LYS A 29 23.49 0.63 -23.25
C LYS A 29 23.61 -0.29 -22.02
N GLY A 30 22.66 -1.20 -21.79
CA GLY A 30 22.75 -2.20 -20.73
C GLY A 30 21.80 -3.39 -20.95
N MET A 31 21.92 -4.43 -20.12
CA MET A 31 21.03 -5.61 -20.14
C MET A 31 19.58 -5.31 -19.70
N TYR A 32 19.26 -4.06 -19.40
CA TYR A 32 17.94 -3.65 -18.96
C TYR A 32 16.96 -3.64 -20.13
N ASN A 33 16.07 -4.63 -20.17
CA ASN A 33 14.91 -4.64 -21.04
C ASN A 33 13.68 -4.19 -20.24
N PRO A 34 13.11 -3.00 -20.50
CA PRO A 34 11.88 -2.57 -19.84
C PRO A 34 10.69 -3.53 -20.02
N ALA A 35 10.71 -4.38 -21.07
CA ALA A 35 9.70 -5.42 -21.26
C ALA A 35 9.82 -6.59 -20.27
N SER A 36 10.92 -6.65 -19.50
CA SER A 36 11.16 -7.65 -18.45
C SER A 36 10.85 -7.12 -17.05
N GLU A 37 10.35 -5.88 -16.93
CA GLU A 37 9.93 -5.27 -15.66
C GLU A 37 8.55 -5.83 -15.28
N HIS A 38 8.54 -6.89 -14.47
CA HIS A 38 7.34 -7.50 -13.91
C HIS A 38 7.36 -7.38 -12.39
N ASP A 39 6.70 -6.34 -11.85
CA ASP A 39 6.42 -6.24 -10.41
C ASP A 39 5.35 -7.28 -10.05
N ALA A 40 5.77 -8.34 -9.35
CA ALA A 40 4.90 -9.44 -8.94
C ALA A 40 4.06 -9.14 -7.68
N CYS A 41 4.26 -7.99 -7.00
CA CYS A 41 3.54 -7.63 -5.77
C CYS A 41 2.91 -6.24 -5.86
N GLY A 42 1.69 -6.10 -5.35
CA GLY A 42 0.99 -4.82 -5.23
C GLY A 42 1.16 -4.21 -3.83
N ILE A 43 1.41 -2.90 -3.75
CA ILE A 43 1.43 -2.14 -2.50
C ILE A 43 0.51 -0.93 -2.66
N GLY A 44 -0.21 -0.57 -1.60
CA GLY A 44 -1.04 0.63 -1.53
C GLY A 44 -0.94 1.28 -0.15
N PHE A 45 -1.28 2.56 -0.06
CA PHE A 45 -1.38 3.29 1.20
C PHE A 45 -2.67 4.10 1.22
N LEU A 46 -3.22 4.31 2.41
CA LEU A 46 -4.40 5.13 2.65
C LEU A 46 -4.09 6.10 3.78
N VAL A 47 -4.56 7.34 3.64
CA VAL A 47 -4.37 8.40 4.63
C VAL A 47 -5.68 9.15 4.80
N ASN A 48 -6.08 9.38 6.05
CA ASN A 48 -7.10 10.37 6.36
C ASN A 48 -6.43 11.75 6.45
N ILE A 49 -6.68 12.61 5.47
CA ILE A 49 -6.09 13.96 5.39
C ILE A 49 -6.57 14.90 6.50
N ASN A 50 -7.71 14.62 7.12
CA ASN A 50 -8.23 15.38 8.25
C ASN A 50 -7.55 14.98 9.57
N GLY A 51 -6.75 13.92 9.57
CA GLY A 51 -6.04 13.43 10.76
C GLY A 51 -6.91 12.70 11.79
N GLU A 52 -8.20 12.51 11.50
CA GLU A 52 -9.14 11.87 12.41
C GLU A 52 -8.97 10.34 12.41
N LYS A 53 -9.00 9.73 13.60
CA LYS A 53 -8.97 8.27 13.74
C LYS A 53 -10.34 7.70 13.39
N ASN A 54 -10.41 6.94 12.29
CA ASN A 54 -11.62 6.27 11.84
C ASN A 54 -11.29 4.82 11.43
N SER A 55 -12.04 3.85 11.97
CA SER A 55 -11.88 2.42 11.63
C SER A 55 -12.28 2.08 10.19
N GLU A 56 -13.06 2.94 9.51
CA GLU A 56 -13.48 2.76 8.11
C GLU A 56 -12.27 2.60 7.16
N ILE A 57 -11.16 3.29 7.46
CA ILE A 57 -9.92 3.22 6.65
C ILE A 57 -9.35 1.80 6.61
N ILE A 58 -9.61 0.97 7.63
CA ILE A 58 -9.21 -0.43 7.66
C ILE A 58 -10.01 -1.22 6.62
N GLY A 59 -11.33 -1.01 6.56
CA GLY A 59 -12.20 -1.63 5.55
C GLY A 59 -11.83 -1.22 4.13
N GLN A 60 -11.46 0.05 3.93
CA GLN A 60 -10.91 0.54 2.67
C GLN A 60 -9.56 -0.15 2.35
N GLY A 61 -8.69 -0.36 3.34
CA GLY A 61 -7.44 -1.10 3.17
C GLY A 61 -7.66 -2.54 2.71
N VAL A 62 -8.62 -3.24 3.31
CA VAL A 62 -9.02 -4.60 2.86
C VAL A 62 -9.53 -4.57 1.41
N LYS A 63 -10.30 -3.54 1.02
CA LYS A 63 -10.76 -3.37 -0.36
C LYS A 63 -9.59 -3.18 -1.33
N VAL A 64 -8.56 -2.42 -0.93
CA VAL A 64 -7.32 -2.27 -1.72
C VAL A 64 -6.64 -3.63 -1.90
N LEU A 65 -6.47 -4.42 -0.83
CA LEU A 65 -5.88 -5.76 -0.92
C LEU A 65 -6.67 -6.68 -1.87
N LYS A 66 -8.01 -6.65 -1.81
CA LYS A 66 -8.87 -7.41 -2.75
C LYS A 66 -8.65 -6.97 -4.20
N ASN A 67 -8.49 -5.68 -4.44
CA ASN A 67 -8.21 -5.16 -5.78
C ASN A 67 -6.82 -5.55 -6.27
N LEU A 68 -5.87 -5.84 -5.38
CA LEU A 68 -4.53 -6.30 -5.71
C LEU A 68 -4.42 -7.83 -5.87
N LEU A 69 -5.51 -8.57 -5.69
CA LEU A 69 -5.50 -10.05 -5.76
C LEU A 69 -4.96 -10.59 -7.10
N HIS A 70 -5.23 -9.90 -8.21
CA HIS A 70 -4.70 -10.25 -9.53
C HIS A 70 -3.16 -10.13 -9.65
N ARG A 71 -2.52 -9.54 -8.63
CA ARG A 71 -1.07 -9.45 -8.46
C ARG A 71 -0.58 -10.32 -7.30
N GLY A 72 -1.42 -11.18 -6.74
CA GLY A 72 -0.98 -12.17 -5.76
C GLY A 72 -0.42 -13.38 -6.49
N ALA A 73 0.63 -13.98 -5.94
CA ALA A 73 0.95 -15.36 -6.27
C ALA A 73 -0.17 -16.26 -5.77
N THR A 74 -0.75 -17.04 -6.68
CA THR A 74 -1.76 -18.06 -6.37
C THR A 74 -1.05 -19.37 -6.07
N GLY A 75 -1.45 -20.06 -4.99
CA GLY A 75 -0.96 -21.39 -4.66
C GLY A 75 -1.50 -22.49 -5.59
N ALA A 76 -1.36 -23.75 -5.17
CA ALA A 76 -1.88 -24.90 -5.92
C ALA A 76 -3.41 -25.01 -5.92
N ASP A 77 -4.09 -24.22 -5.08
CA ASP A 77 -5.54 -24.13 -4.96
C ASP A 77 -6.00 -22.67 -4.76
N ASP A 78 -7.32 -22.44 -4.85
CA ASP A 78 -7.94 -21.12 -4.72
C ASP A 78 -7.93 -20.55 -3.28
N GLN A 79 -7.45 -21.33 -2.30
CA GLN A 79 -7.45 -20.96 -0.88
C GLN A 79 -6.07 -20.51 -0.39
N THR A 80 -5.01 -20.84 -1.13
CA THR A 80 -3.62 -20.62 -0.75
C THR A 80 -3.04 -19.44 -1.52
N GLY A 81 -2.35 -18.54 -0.81
CA GLY A 81 -1.54 -17.48 -1.40
C GLY A 81 -0.34 -17.14 -0.51
N ASP A 82 0.67 -16.49 -1.09
CA ASP A 82 1.96 -16.24 -0.41
C ASP A 82 1.83 -15.29 0.80
N GLY A 83 0.83 -14.41 0.79
CA GLY A 83 0.50 -13.55 1.92
C GLY A 83 0.00 -12.16 1.54
N ALA A 84 -0.81 -11.58 2.41
CA ALA A 84 -1.25 -10.19 2.34
C ALA A 84 -1.34 -9.62 3.76
N GLY A 85 -1.11 -8.32 3.92
CA GLY A 85 -1.10 -7.68 5.24
C GLY A 85 -1.49 -6.21 5.19
N LEU A 86 -1.97 -5.70 6.33
CA LEU A 86 -2.23 -4.29 6.56
C LEU A 86 -1.38 -3.82 7.73
N LEU A 87 -0.63 -2.73 7.52
CA LEU A 87 0.01 -1.98 8.59
C LEU A 87 -0.86 -0.77 8.91
N PHE A 88 -1.24 -0.60 10.18
CA PHE A 88 -2.04 0.52 10.65
C PHE A 88 -1.63 0.92 12.07
N GLN A 89 -2.10 2.08 12.53
CA GLN A 89 -1.81 2.59 13.86
C GLN A 89 -2.36 1.66 14.95
N LEU A 90 -1.62 1.49 16.06
CA LEU A 90 -2.07 0.73 17.22
C LEU A 90 -3.47 1.22 17.70
N PRO A 91 -4.47 0.33 17.78
CA PRO A 91 -5.81 0.68 18.26
C PRO A 91 -5.80 0.84 19.79
N ASP A 92 -5.24 1.96 20.24
CA ASP A 92 -4.99 2.29 21.65
C ASP A 92 -6.20 2.10 22.57
N GLN A 93 -7.38 2.56 22.13
CA GLN A 93 -8.63 2.42 22.90
C GLN A 93 -9.05 0.96 23.12
N PHE A 94 -8.79 0.08 22.14
CA PHE A 94 -9.10 -1.34 22.25
C PHE A 94 -8.20 -2.01 23.28
N PHE A 95 -6.89 -1.76 23.21
CA PHE A 95 -5.93 -2.35 24.15
C PHE A 95 -6.08 -1.82 25.58
N ARG A 96 -6.40 -0.54 25.77
CA ARG A 96 -6.67 0.01 27.11
C ARG A 96 -7.86 -0.67 27.78
N ARG A 97 -8.95 -0.88 27.04
CA ARG A 97 -10.13 -1.60 27.57
C ARG A 97 -9.76 -3.00 28.04
N LEU A 98 -9.05 -3.77 27.21
CA LEU A 98 -8.61 -5.11 27.58
C LEU A 98 -7.63 -5.10 28.77
N ALA A 99 -6.74 -4.12 28.83
CA ALA A 99 -5.79 -4.00 29.94
C ALA A 99 -6.51 -3.71 31.26
N GLU A 100 -7.53 -2.83 31.25
CA GLU A 100 -8.37 -2.55 32.42
C GLU A 100 -9.11 -3.80 32.91
N GLU A 101 -9.68 -4.60 32.01
CA GLU A 101 -10.31 -5.89 32.34
C GLU A 101 -9.34 -6.89 33.00
N GLN A 102 -8.05 -6.78 32.68
CA GLN A 102 -6.98 -7.61 33.26
C GLN A 102 -6.28 -6.96 34.46
N GLY A 103 -6.74 -5.78 34.92
CA GLY A 103 -6.10 -5.04 36.01
C GLY A 103 -4.70 -4.50 35.68
N VAL A 104 -4.36 -4.41 34.40
CA VAL A 104 -3.07 -3.92 33.89
C VAL A 104 -3.19 -2.44 33.52
N ARG A 105 -2.28 -1.60 34.01
CA ARG A 105 -2.22 -0.18 33.65
C ARG A 105 -1.24 0.04 32.49
N LEU A 106 -1.75 0.52 31.36
CA LEU A 106 -0.91 0.90 30.21
C LEU A 106 -0.33 2.32 30.37
N PRO A 107 0.86 2.60 29.80
CA PRO A 107 1.43 3.94 29.78
C PRO A 107 0.62 4.87 28.85
N SER A 108 0.96 6.16 28.82
CA SER A 108 0.28 7.14 27.97
C SER A 108 0.40 6.79 26.49
N ALA A 109 -0.59 7.16 25.68
CA ALA A 109 -0.56 6.84 24.25
C ALA A 109 0.65 7.51 23.59
N GLY A 110 1.44 6.72 22.84
CA GLY A 110 2.63 7.21 22.13
C GLY A 110 3.87 7.44 23.02
N SER A 111 3.89 6.86 24.23
CA SER A 111 5.10 6.81 25.09
C SER A 111 5.99 5.60 24.81
#